data_AF-A0A355DVK2-F1
#
_entry.id   AF-A0A355DVK2-F1
#
_cell.length_a   1.000
_cell.length_b   1.000
_cell.length_c   1.000
_cell.angle_alpha   90.00
_cell.angle_beta   90.00
_cell.angle_gamma   90.00
#
_symmetry.space_group_name_H-M   'P 1'
#
loop_
_entity.id
_entity.type
_entity.pdbx_description
1 polymer ?
#
loop_
_entity_poly.entity_id
_entity_poly.type
_entity_poly.pdbx_seq_one_letter_code
_entity_poly.pdbx_strand_id
1 'polypeptide(L)'
;MNGLLKIPTRSFEAWQEDLLPVNQPATDGFIEPPNLDPWLRVQALNVIRHAAALRPFCHKEFGTDPASPSDAHIDAANELIGNLRSQLREMSQRVGKSASDAIAQPDVERLQELLIRKERSHDWVQAIEQIWDFYFELFGQRQSRFGDWLLACDRIALDCYQYVYMGLGIPKSIPAPAPFSYMKTGFGPATFRRGISLTKLSKQINPFPLIQLPYHRLVNPWTLGAILHEVSHNLQTDLNLRQTIPNAIAYRLLKA
;
A
#
# COMPACT_ATOMS: atom_id res chain seq x y z
N MET A 1 47.54 -23.93 -10.47
CA MET A 1 46.83 -22.64 -10.43
C MET A 1 45.43 -22.91 -9.89
N ASN A 2 45.24 -23.22 -8.60
CA ASN A 2 45.15 -22.32 -7.43
C ASN A 2 44.17 -21.14 -7.60
N GLY A 3 43.06 -21.20 -6.86
CA GLY A 3 42.11 -20.09 -6.70
C GLY A 3 40.76 -20.45 -6.06
N LEU A 4 40.71 -21.37 -5.09
CA LEU A 4 39.53 -21.64 -4.26
C LEU A 4 39.52 -20.66 -3.07
N LEU A 5 38.57 -19.72 -3.03
CA LEU A 5 38.25 -18.92 -1.84
C LEU A 5 37.12 -19.61 -1.07
N LYS A 6 37.51 -20.31 0.00
CA LYS A 6 36.63 -20.89 1.02
C LYS A 6 36.20 -19.79 1.99
N ILE A 7 34.90 -19.66 2.21
CA ILE A 7 34.30 -18.86 3.29
C ILE A 7 34.36 -19.72 4.58
N PRO A 8 34.89 -19.23 5.71
CA PRO A 8 34.99 -20.03 6.93
C PRO A 8 33.64 -20.13 7.65
N THR A 9 33.09 -21.34 7.70
CA THR A 9 32.15 -21.78 8.72
C THR A 9 32.88 -21.88 10.05
N ARG A 10 32.60 -20.99 11.00
CA ARG A 10 33.03 -21.19 12.39
C ARG A 10 32.09 -22.16 13.08
N SER A 11 32.67 -23.28 13.50
CA SER A 11 32.11 -24.33 14.33
C SER A 11 31.76 -23.81 15.72
N PHE A 12 30.76 -24.48 16.30
CA PHE A 12 29.99 -24.13 17.48
C PHE A 12 30.67 -24.52 18.82
N GLU A 13 32.00 -24.59 18.87
CA GLU A 13 32.74 -25.12 20.02
C GLU A 13 33.99 -24.28 20.29
N ALA A 14 33.88 -23.30 21.19
CA ALA A 14 35.00 -22.72 21.97
C ALA A 14 34.51 -21.53 22.82
N TRP A 15 33.62 -21.78 23.78
CA TRP A 15 33.40 -20.92 24.96
C TRP A 15 32.83 -21.79 26.08
N GLN A 16 33.66 -22.68 26.62
CA GLN A 16 33.29 -23.54 27.74
C GLN A 16 34.47 -23.61 28.71
N GLU A 17 34.76 -22.48 29.36
CA GLU A 17 35.57 -22.40 30.59
C GLU A 17 35.48 -20.96 31.12
N ASP A 18 34.39 -20.68 31.83
CA ASP A 18 34.27 -19.68 32.90
C ASP A 18 32.86 -19.81 33.49
N LEU A 19 32.57 -20.99 34.04
CA LEU A 19 31.36 -21.25 34.82
C LEU A 19 31.64 -20.87 36.28
N LEU A 20 31.35 -19.62 36.62
CA LEU A 20 31.07 -19.24 38.02
C LEU A 20 29.88 -20.09 38.53
N PRO A 21 29.85 -20.48 39.81
CA PRO A 21 28.80 -21.34 40.33
C PRO A 21 27.43 -20.67 40.17
N VAL A 22 26.51 -21.40 39.54
CA VAL A 22 25.09 -21.05 39.44
C VAL A 22 24.51 -21.05 40.86
N ASN A 23 24.42 -19.85 41.45
CA ASN A 23 23.60 -19.65 42.63
C ASN A 23 22.11 -19.79 42.26
N GLN A 24 21.39 -20.50 43.12
CA GLN A 24 19.94 -20.67 43.12
C GLN A 24 19.17 -19.34 43.05
N PRO A 25 17.89 -19.34 42.60
CA PRO A 25 17.22 -18.12 42.18
C PRO A 25 17.04 -17.18 43.35
N ALA A 26 17.78 -16.08 43.33
CA ALA A 26 17.35 -14.89 44.04
C ALA A 26 15.97 -14.53 43.49
N THR A 27 15.02 -14.24 44.39
CA THR A 27 13.85 -13.45 44.08
C THR A 27 14.33 -12.07 43.65
N ASP A 28 14.83 -11.97 42.42
CA ASP A 28 15.45 -10.76 41.89
C ASP A 28 14.32 -9.76 41.63
N GLY A 29 14.24 -8.77 42.52
CA GLY A 29 13.47 -7.57 42.27
C GLY A 29 13.94 -6.99 40.94
N PHE A 30 13.02 -6.79 40.01
CA PHE A 30 13.28 -6.15 38.74
C PHE A 30 14.04 -4.83 39.00
N ILE A 31 15.33 -4.78 38.64
CA ILE A 31 16.12 -3.55 38.73
C ILE A 31 15.76 -2.72 37.51
N GLU A 32 14.94 -1.69 37.74
CA GLU A 32 14.50 -0.79 36.68
C GLU A 32 15.71 -0.02 36.10
N PRO A 33 15.99 -0.13 34.79
CA PRO A 33 17.08 0.62 34.19
C PRO A 33 16.78 2.13 34.23
N PRO A 34 17.80 2.98 34.41
CA PRO A 34 17.60 4.41 34.39
C PRO A 34 16.99 4.84 33.06
N ASN A 35 15.88 5.59 33.12
CA ASN A 35 15.07 6.09 31.99
C ASN A 35 14.10 5.10 31.33
N LEU A 36 13.71 3.99 31.97
CA LEU A 36 12.68 3.10 31.44
C LEU A 36 11.36 3.85 31.18
N ASP A 37 10.86 4.59 32.17
CA ASP A 37 9.64 5.39 32.06
C ASP A 37 9.61 6.37 30.87
N PRO A 38 10.59 7.29 30.72
CA PRO A 38 10.68 8.15 29.54
C PRO A 38 10.72 7.35 28.24
N TRP A 39 11.46 6.23 28.21
CA TRP A 39 11.57 5.40 27.02
C TRP A 39 10.23 4.77 26.62
N LEU A 40 9.46 4.23 27.59
CA LEU A 40 8.14 3.65 27.37
C LEU A 40 7.14 4.68 26.83
N ARG A 41 7.16 5.90 27.38
CA ARG A 41 6.31 7.02 26.90
C ARG A 41 6.63 7.40 25.46
N VAL A 42 7.91 7.44 25.11
CA VAL A 42 8.34 7.75 23.74
C VAL A 42 7.87 6.69 22.75
N GLN A 43 7.85 5.41 23.11
CA GLN A 43 7.33 4.36 22.23
C GLN A 43 5.86 4.62 21.85
N ALA A 44 5.02 4.95 22.84
CA ALA A 44 3.62 5.28 22.57
C ALA A 44 3.46 6.57 21.73
N LEU A 45 4.24 7.61 22.06
CA LEU A 45 4.18 8.90 21.37
C LEU A 45 4.58 8.80 19.89
N ASN A 46 5.59 7.99 19.57
CA ASN A 46 6.08 7.83 18.20
C ASN A 46 5.00 7.23 17.30
N VAL A 47 4.28 6.19 17.74
CA VAL A 47 3.21 5.58 16.93
C VAL A 47 2.10 6.58 16.62
N ILE A 48 1.73 7.43 17.60
CA ILE A 48 0.73 8.50 17.39
C ILE A 48 1.22 9.51 16.34
N ARG A 49 2.50 9.91 16.41
CA ARG A 49 3.10 10.85 15.45
C ARG A 49 3.13 10.27 14.04
N HIS A 50 3.47 8.99 13.88
CA HIS A 50 3.40 8.32 12.58
C HIS A 50 1.97 8.31 12.01
N ALA A 51 0.98 7.99 12.82
CA ALA A 51 -0.43 8.03 12.40
C ALA A 51 -0.92 9.44 12.00
N ALA A 52 -0.35 10.48 12.62
CA ALA A 52 -0.64 11.88 12.29
C ALA A 52 0.05 12.31 10.99
N ALA A 53 1.30 11.89 10.75
CA ALA A 53 2.06 12.21 9.54
C ALA A 53 1.40 11.69 8.26
N LEU A 54 0.75 10.53 8.34
CA LEU A 54 -0.04 9.93 7.26
C LEU A 54 -1.37 10.67 7.05
N ARG A 55 -1.34 11.98 6.81
CA ARG A 55 -2.55 12.79 6.63
C ARG A 55 -3.24 12.49 5.28
N PRO A 56 -4.55 12.79 5.15
CA PRO A 56 -5.21 12.75 3.85
C PRO A 56 -4.64 13.87 2.95
N PHE A 57 -4.79 13.69 1.65
CA PHE A 57 -4.44 14.70 0.66
C PHE A 57 -5.47 15.82 0.62
N CYS A 58 -5.02 17.05 0.36
CA CYS A 58 -5.91 18.17 0.11
C CYS A 58 -6.32 18.22 -1.37
N HIS A 59 -7.54 18.63 -1.69
CA HIS A 59 -8.03 18.71 -3.07
C HIS A 59 -7.18 19.57 -4.01
N LYS A 60 -6.50 20.59 -3.47
CA LYS A 60 -5.63 21.49 -4.24
C LYS A 60 -4.15 21.14 -4.16
N GLU A 61 -3.79 20.03 -3.51
CA GLU A 61 -2.40 19.63 -3.28
C GLU A 61 -1.66 19.30 -4.58
N PHE A 62 -2.40 18.87 -5.62
CA PHE A 62 -1.83 18.41 -6.87
C PHE A 62 -2.18 19.29 -8.08
N GLY A 63 -2.41 20.58 -7.82
CA GLY A 63 -2.86 21.55 -8.82
C GLY A 63 -4.38 21.59 -8.96
N THR A 64 -4.83 22.46 -9.87
CA THR A 64 -6.27 22.66 -10.19
C THR A 64 -6.52 22.71 -11.69
N ASP A 65 -5.50 22.36 -12.45
CA ASP A 65 -5.42 22.37 -13.89
C ASP A 65 -6.01 21.07 -14.47
N PRO A 66 -6.34 21.00 -15.78
CA PRO A 66 -7.05 19.85 -16.32
C PRO A 66 -6.34 18.51 -16.16
N ALA A 67 -5.01 18.51 -16.02
CA ALA A 67 -4.20 17.31 -15.79
C ALA A 67 -4.20 16.86 -14.32
N SER A 68 -4.59 17.72 -13.39
CA SER A 68 -4.66 17.41 -11.96
C SER A 68 -5.68 16.30 -11.69
N PRO A 69 -5.46 15.48 -10.63
CA PRO A 69 -6.47 14.53 -10.20
C PRO A 69 -7.77 15.25 -9.84
N SER A 70 -8.90 14.69 -10.28
CA SER A 70 -10.22 15.22 -9.89
C SER A 70 -10.51 14.96 -8.41
N ASP A 71 -11.44 15.72 -7.85
CA ASP A 71 -11.89 15.56 -6.46
C ASP A 71 -12.29 14.12 -6.14
N ALA A 72 -12.97 13.43 -7.06
CA ALA A 72 -13.34 12.03 -6.89
C ALA A 72 -12.13 11.10 -6.72
N HIS A 73 -11.01 11.35 -7.42
CA HIS A 73 -9.79 10.55 -7.24
C HIS A 73 -9.16 10.80 -5.87
N ILE A 74 -9.12 12.07 -5.44
CA ILE A 74 -8.60 12.46 -4.13
C ILE A 74 -9.45 11.87 -3.02
N ASP A 75 -10.77 11.98 -3.11
CA ASP A 75 -11.71 11.44 -2.13
C ASP A 75 -11.57 9.92 -2.02
N ALA A 76 -11.49 9.20 -3.14
CA ALA A 76 -11.36 7.74 -3.13
C ALA A 76 -10.02 7.27 -2.54
N ALA A 77 -8.91 7.97 -2.80
CA ALA A 77 -7.63 7.68 -2.16
C ALA A 77 -7.67 8.01 -0.65
N ASN A 78 -8.29 9.14 -0.29
CA ASN A 78 -8.45 9.57 1.09
C ASN A 78 -9.37 8.66 1.92
N GLU A 79 -10.40 8.09 1.31
CA GLU A 79 -11.26 7.09 1.94
C GLU A 79 -10.45 5.84 2.31
N LEU A 80 -9.65 5.32 1.37
CA LEU A 80 -8.75 4.20 1.61
C LEU A 80 -7.77 4.51 2.74
N ILE A 81 -7.07 5.65 2.66
CA ILE A 81 -6.12 6.09 3.70
C ILE A 81 -6.83 6.27 5.04
N GLY A 82 -8.02 6.86 5.06
CA GLY A 82 -8.85 7.06 6.25
C GLY A 82 -9.19 5.75 6.96
N ASN A 83 -9.61 4.74 6.21
CA ASN A 83 -9.93 3.41 6.71
C ASN A 83 -8.72 2.66 7.29
N LEU A 84 -7.52 2.91 6.76
CA LEU A 84 -6.30 2.32 7.30
C LEU A 84 -5.81 3.06 8.56
N ARG A 85 -5.97 4.40 8.57
CA ARG A 85 -5.62 5.24 9.72
C ARG A 85 -6.52 5.01 10.91
N SER A 86 -7.81 4.72 10.72
CA SER A 86 -8.70 4.38 11.84
C SER A 86 -8.18 3.14 12.58
N GLN A 87 -7.80 2.10 11.84
CA GLN A 87 -7.17 0.89 12.40
C GLN A 87 -5.85 1.22 13.11
N LEU A 88 -4.99 2.05 12.51
CA LEU A 88 -3.74 2.47 13.14
C LEU A 88 -3.97 3.25 14.45
N ARG A 89 -5.02 4.08 14.52
CA ARG A 89 -5.37 4.79 15.76
C ARG A 89 -5.77 3.83 16.87
N GLU A 90 -6.54 2.79 16.57
CA GLU A 90 -6.89 1.75 17.54
C GLU A 90 -5.63 1.01 18.03
N MET A 91 -4.71 0.66 17.12
CA MET A 91 -3.43 0.05 17.48
C MET A 91 -2.59 0.98 18.36
N SER A 92 -2.54 2.27 18.03
CA SER A 92 -1.82 3.30 18.80
C SER A 92 -2.36 3.42 20.22
N GLN A 93 -3.69 3.38 20.39
CA GLN A 93 -4.32 3.39 21.71
C GLN A 93 -3.95 2.15 22.53
N ARG A 94 -3.87 0.96 21.89
CA ARG A 94 -3.44 -0.28 22.55
C ARG A 94 -1.98 -0.24 22.98
N VAL A 95 -1.09 0.35 22.17
CA VAL A 95 0.31 0.59 22.53
C VAL A 95 0.40 1.56 23.71
N GLY A 96 -0.36 2.67 23.68
CA GLY A 96 -0.40 3.64 24.78
C GLY A 96 -0.89 3.04 26.10
N LYS A 97 -1.89 2.15 26.04
CA LYS A 97 -2.34 1.39 27.21
C LYS A 97 -1.24 0.46 27.74
N SER A 98 -0.63 -0.35 26.87
CA SER A 98 0.49 -1.23 27.27
C SER A 98 1.68 -0.47 27.85
N ALA A 99 2.00 0.71 27.32
CA ALA A 99 3.05 1.55 27.86
C ALA A 99 2.69 2.05 29.27
N SER A 100 1.43 2.46 29.48
CA SER A 100 0.95 2.89 30.80
C SER A 100 0.96 1.75 31.81
N ASP A 101 0.56 0.55 31.40
CA ASP A 101 0.55 -0.65 32.24
C ASP A 101 1.97 -1.10 32.62
N ALA A 102 2.94 -0.96 31.70
CA ALA A 102 4.35 -1.28 31.93
C ALA A 102 5.08 -0.21 32.78
N ILE A 103 4.68 1.06 32.69
CA ILE A 103 5.14 2.14 33.59
C ILE A 103 4.64 1.89 35.02
N ALA A 104 3.37 1.53 35.17
CA ALA A 104 2.78 1.31 36.49
C ALA A 104 3.36 0.08 37.19
N GLN A 105 3.65 -0.98 36.43
CA GLN A 105 4.22 -2.24 36.93
C GLN A 105 5.22 -2.77 35.91
N PRO A 106 6.52 -2.46 36.06
CA PRO A 106 7.56 -2.93 35.14
C PRO A 106 7.84 -4.42 35.36
N ASP A 107 7.26 -5.26 34.50
CA ASP A 107 7.56 -6.69 34.46
C ASP A 107 7.86 -7.14 33.02
N VAL A 108 8.52 -8.30 32.90
CA VAL A 108 8.99 -8.82 31.61
C VAL A 108 7.83 -9.06 30.64
N GLU A 109 6.70 -9.57 31.12
CA GLU A 109 5.54 -9.90 30.28
C GLU A 109 4.92 -8.63 29.68
N ARG A 110 4.77 -7.57 30.47
CA ARG A 110 4.22 -6.28 30.02
C ARG A 110 5.15 -5.55 29.06
N LEU A 111 6.45 -5.60 29.31
CA LEU A 111 7.45 -5.03 28.41
C LEU A 111 7.46 -5.77 27.06
N GLN A 112 7.38 -7.10 27.08
CA GLN A 112 7.26 -7.91 25.86
C GLN A 112 5.95 -7.60 25.11
N GLU A 113 4.83 -7.51 25.80
CA GLU A 113 3.54 -7.19 25.19
C GLU A 113 3.55 -5.79 24.54
N LEU A 114 4.15 -4.79 25.20
CA LEU A 114 4.35 -3.47 24.61
C LEU A 114 5.19 -3.56 23.32
N LEU A 115 6.32 -4.26 23.35
CA LEU A 115 7.21 -4.40 22.20
C LEU A 115 6.52 -5.08 21.02
N ILE A 116 5.79 -6.18 21.27
CA ILE A 116 5.02 -6.90 20.24
C ILE A 116 3.97 -5.99 19.61
N ARG A 117 3.22 -5.23 20.42
CA ARG A 117 2.21 -4.29 19.91
C ARG A 117 2.84 -3.14 19.13
N LYS A 118 3.95 -2.59 19.63
CA LYS A 118 4.70 -1.53 18.94
C LYS A 118 5.19 -2.03 17.58
N GLU A 119 5.72 -3.25 17.52
CA GLU A 119 6.24 -3.80 16.26
C GLU A 119 5.12 -3.98 15.23
N ARG A 120 4.01 -4.61 15.63
CA ARG A 120 2.82 -4.73 14.75
C ARG A 120 2.31 -3.37 14.28
N SER A 121 2.31 -2.35 15.14
CA SER A 121 1.91 -1.00 14.76
C SER A 121 2.87 -0.37 13.77
N HIS A 122 4.16 -0.66 13.88
CA HIS A 122 5.19 -0.18 12.98
C HIS A 122 5.08 -0.82 11.59
N ASP A 123 4.88 -2.13 11.52
CA ASP A 123 4.61 -2.84 10.26
C ASP A 123 3.38 -2.24 9.55
N TRP A 124 2.34 -1.91 10.32
CA TRP A 124 1.14 -1.28 9.80
C TRP A 124 1.38 0.15 9.30
N VAL A 125 2.19 0.94 10.02
CA VAL A 125 2.64 2.27 9.57
C VAL A 125 3.35 2.16 8.22
N GLN A 126 4.33 1.26 8.09
CA GLN A 126 5.07 1.07 6.83
C GLN A 126 4.15 0.67 5.68
N ALA A 127 3.16 -0.20 5.95
CA ALA A 127 2.19 -0.61 4.94
C ALA A 127 1.29 0.55 4.46
N ILE A 128 0.93 1.47 5.36
CA ILE A 128 0.16 2.68 5.01
C ILE A 128 1.05 3.69 4.29
N GLU A 129 2.29 3.90 4.75
CA GLU A 129 3.28 4.77 4.10
C GLU A 129 3.47 4.36 2.64
N GLN A 130 3.63 3.07 2.34
CA GLN A 130 3.74 2.58 0.96
C GLN A 130 2.53 2.95 0.10
N ILE A 131 1.31 2.88 0.65
CA ILE A 131 0.08 3.25 -0.07
C ILE A 131 0.02 4.76 -0.25
N TRP A 132 0.33 5.51 0.80
CA TRP A 132 0.33 6.97 0.78
C TRP A 132 1.35 7.50 -0.23
N ASP A 133 2.60 7.03 -0.18
CA ASP A 133 3.67 7.37 -1.11
C ASP A 133 3.28 7.02 -2.55
N PHE A 134 2.66 5.86 -2.77
CA PHE A 134 2.19 5.48 -4.10
C PHE A 134 1.21 6.49 -4.70
N TYR A 135 0.20 6.94 -3.94
CA TYR A 135 -0.74 7.96 -4.43
C TYR A 135 -0.13 9.34 -4.51
N PHE A 136 0.75 9.70 -3.58
CA PHE A 136 1.47 10.97 -3.59
C PHE A 136 2.33 11.09 -4.84
N GLU A 137 3.11 10.06 -5.18
CA GLU A 137 3.90 10.00 -6.41
C GLU A 137 2.99 10.00 -7.65
N LEU A 138 1.94 9.17 -7.66
CA LEU A 138 1.03 9.03 -8.79
C LEU A 138 0.31 10.34 -9.13
N PHE A 139 -0.18 11.07 -8.13
CA PHE A 139 -0.80 12.38 -8.33
C PHE A 139 0.23 13.47 -8.59
N GLY A 140 1.39 13.41 -7.93
CA GLY A 140 2.50 14.35 -8.12
C GLY A 140 3.02 14.39 -9.56
N GLN A 141 2.94 13.27 -10.30
CA GLN A 141 3.31 13.25 -11.72
C GLN A 141 2.55 14.25 -12.59
N ARG A 142 1.34 14.66 -12.18
CA ARG A 142 0.51 15.63 -12.92
C ARG A 142 1.10 17.03 -12.94
N GLN A 143 1.93 17.36 -11.95
CA GLN A 143 2.65 18.63 -11.87
C GLN A 143 3.99 18.61 -12.63
N SER A 144 4.32 17.50 -13.27
CA SER A 144 5.55 17.37 -14.06
C SER A 144 5.31 17.67 -15.54
N ARG A 145 6.38 17.68 -16.33
CA ARG A 145 6.31 17.78 -17.81
C ARG A 145 5.45 16.70 -18.48
N PHE A 146 5.12 15.63 -17.76
CA PHE A 146 4.30 14.53 -18.28
C PHE A 146 2.80 14.74 -18.06
N GLY A 147 2.39 15.80 -17.35
CA GLY A 147 0.98 16.06 -17.00
C GLY A 147 0.05 16.01 -18.21
N ASP A 148 0.38 16.75 -19.27
CA ASP A 148 -0.42 16.79 -20.50
C ASP A 148 -0.46 15.44 -21.24
N TRP A 149 0.65 14.70 -21.24
CA TRP A 149 0.71 13.38 -21.87
C TRP A 149 -0.15 12.37 -21.12
N LEU A 150 -0.09 12.38 -19.80
CA LEU A 150 -0.92 11.52 -18.96
C LEU A 150 -2.39 11.91 -19.04
N LEU A 151 -2.72 13.20 -19.14
CA LEU A 151 -4.08 13.68 -19.36
C LEU A 151 -4.64 13.16 -20.70
N ALA A 152 -3.83 13.17 -21.77
CA ALA A 152 -4.24 12.60 -23.05
C ALA A 152 -4.53 11.09 -22.91
N CYS A 153 -3.72 10.37 -22.14
CA CYS A 153 -3.94 8.95 -21.86
C CYS A 153 -5.25 8.71 -21.10
N ASP A 154 -5.55 9.55 -20.09
CA ASP A 154 -6.80 9.45 -19.33
C ASP A 154 -8.02 9.70 -20.19
N ARG A 155 -7.94 10.67 -21.10
CA ARG A 155 -9.03 10.97 -22.05
C ARG A 155 -9.28 9.79 -22.98
N ILE A 156 -8.23 9.21 -23.56
CA ILE A 156 -8.36 7.99 -24.38
C ILE A 156 -9.03 6.86 -23.57
N ALA A 157 -8.62 6.69 -22.32
CA ALA A 157 -9.20 5.67 -21.45
C ALA A 157 -10.69 5.95 -21.13
N LEU A 158 -11.03 7.20 -20.79
CA LEU A 158 -12.40 7.60 -20.52
C LEU A 158 -13.30 7.47 -21.76
N ASP A 159 -12.80 7.84 -22.94
CA ASP A 159 -13.52 7.69 -24.21
C ASP A 159 -13.85 6.21 -24.49
N CYS A 160 -12.93 5.29 -24.18
CA CYS A 160 -13.20 3.85 -24.27
C CYS A 160 -14.35 3.43 -23.32
N TYR A 161 -14.39 3.96 -22.10
CA TYR A 161 -15.50 3.73 -21.19
C TYR A 161 -16.82 4.30 -21.71
N GLN A 162 -16.79 5.54 -22.22
CA GLN A 162 -17.97 6.19 -22.79
C GLN A 162 -18.54 5.38 -23.95
N TYR A 163 -17.68 4.99 -24.90
CA TYR A 163 -18.08 4.19 -26.05
C TYR A 163 -18.78 2.89 -25.64
N VAL A 164 -18.19 2.16 -24.69
CA VAL A 164 -18.76 0.88 -24.24
C VAL A 164 -20.04 1.08 -23.44
N TYR A 165 -20.07 2.01 -22.47
CA TYR A 165 -21.22 2.20 -21.59
C TYR A 165 -22.43 2.80 -22.32
N MET A 166 -22.21 3.70 -23.28
CA MET A 166 -23.28 4.20 -24.15
C MET A 166 -23.79 3.12 -25.11
N GLY A 167 -22.94 2.15 -25.47
CA GLY A 167 -23.27 1.03 -26.35
C GLY A 167 -23.93 -0.18 -25.69
N LEU A 168 -24.18 -0.18 -24.37
CA LEU A 168 -24.73 -1.34 -23.66
C LEU A 168 -26.20 -1.65 -23.98
N GLY A 169 -26.91 -0.74 -24.66
CA GLY A 169 -28.35 -0.86 -24.91
C GLY A 169 -29.23 -0.71 -23.67
N ILE A 170 -28.63 -0.53 -22.49
CA ILE A 170 -29.29 -0.20 -21.24
C ILE A 170 -28.68 1.08 -20.65
N PRO A 171 -29.48 2.00 -20.08
CA PRO A 171 -28.94 3.16 -19.40
C PRO A 171 -28.08 2.72 -18.19
N LYS A 172 -26.78 2.94 -18.27
CA LYS A 172 -25.84 2.65 -17.18
C LYS A 172 -24.78 3.75 -17.10
N SER A 173 -24.58 4.31 -15.92
CA SER A 173 -23.55 5.33 -15.69
C SER A 173 -22.14 4.72 -15.67
N ILE A 174 -21.18 5.49 -16.17
CA ILE A 174 -19.76 5.15 -16.07
C ILE A 174 -19.34 5.19 -14.59
N PRO A 175 -18.64 4.18 -14.07
CA PRO A 175 -18.17 4.17 -12.69
C PRO A 175 -17.21 5.33 -12.39
N ALA A 176 -17.45 6.06 -11.30
CA ALA A 176 -16.56 7.08 -10.77
C ALA A 176 -15.72 6.52 -9.60
N PRO A 177 -14.44 6.92 -9.41
CA PRO A 177 -13.64 7.82 -10.24
C PRO A 177 -13.30 7.23 -11.62
N ALA A 178 -12.92 8.09 -12.57
CA ALA A 178 -12.53 7.67 -13.92
C ALA A 178 -11.21 6.86 -13.92
N PRO A 179 -10.84 6.22 -15.04
CA PRO A 179 -9.51 5.62 -15.16
C PRO A 179 -8.42 6.68 -15.05
N PHE A 180 -7.32 6.32 -14.37
CA PHE A 180 -6.20 7.22 -14.14
C PHE A 180 -4.89 6.60 -14.61
N SER A 181 -4.21 7.28 -15.51
CA SER A 181 -2.95 6.86 -16.09
C SER A 181 -1.77 7.38 -15.28
N TYR A 182 -0.69 6.63 -15.21
CA TYR A 182 0.54 7.10 -14.58
C TYR A 182 1.76 6.45 -15.21
N MET A 183 2.89 7.13 -15.12
CA MET A 183 4.15 6.67 -15.64
C MET A 183 4.91 5.86 -14.60
N LYS A 184 5.47 4.72 -15.02
CA LYS A 184 6.46 3.98 -14.24
C LYS A 184 7.51 3.37 -15.14
N THR A 185 8.79 3.44 -14.76
CA THR A 185 9.86 2.75 -15.50
C THR A 185 9.62 1.23 -15.47
N GLY A 186 9.79 0.57 -16.62
CA GLY A 186 9.52 -0.86 -16.76
C GLY A 186 9.41 -1.31 -18.21
N PHE A 187 9.24 -2.63 -18.40
CA PHE A 187 9.22 -3.27 -19.71
C PHE A 187 7.90 -3.12 -20.47
N GLY A 188 6.76 -3.07 -19.77
CA GLY A 188 5.44 -3.11 -20.39
C GLY A 188 4.38 -2.26 -19.70
N PRO A 189 3.33 -1.87 -20.43
CA PRO A 189 2.08 -1.37 -19.87
C PRO A 189 1.49 -2.38 -18.87
N ALA A 190 0.74 -1.86 -17.90
CA ALA A 190 0.02 -2.70 -16.96
C ALA A 190 -1.22 -1.98 -16.44
N THR A 191 -2.32 -2.71 -16.27
CA THR A 191 -3.51 -2.17 -15.62
C THR A 191 -3.68 -2.66 -14.18
N PHE A 192 -4.18 -1.78 -13.32
CA PHE A 192 -4.69 -2.15 -12.01
C PHE A 192 -6.19 -1.88 -11.96
N ARG A 193 -6.95 -2.96 -11.77
CA ARG A 193 -8.41 -2.93 -11.84
C ARG A 193 -9.01 -2.37 -10.55
N ARG A 194 -10.16 -1.71 -10.67
CA ARG A 194 -10.99 -1.32 -9.53
C ARG A 194 -11.46 -2.57 -8.78
N GLY A 195 -11.54 -2.50 -7.45
CA GLY A 195 -12.16 -3.56 -6.66
C GLY A 195 -11.29 -4.80 -6.46
N ILE A 196 -10.06 -4.82 -6.99
CA ILE A 196 -9.14 -5.96 -6.87
C ILE A 196 -8.00 -5.60 -5.92
N SER A 197 -7.63 -6.55 -5.06
CA SER A 197 -6.50 -6.46 -4.16
C SER A 197 -5.18 -6.34 -4.93
N LEU A 198 -4.36 -5.35 -4.59
CA LEU A 198 -3.04 -5.16 -5.20
C LEU A 198 -1.92 -5.39 -4.20
N THR A 199 -0.92 -6.18 -4.57
CA THR A 199 0.31 -6.33 -3.78
C THR A 199 1.00 -4.98 -3.53
N LYS A 200 0.94 -4.07 -4.52
CA LYS A 200 1.48 -2.71 -4.42
C LYS A 200 0.72 -1.82 -3.43
N LEU A 201 -0.53 -2.15 -3.13
CA LEU A 201 -1.34 -1.45 -2.13
C LEU A 201 -1.41 -2.27 -0.84
N SER A 202 -0.37 -3.04 -0.48
CA SER A 202 -0.40 -3.89 0.73
C SER A 202 -1.63 -4.81 0.80
N LYS A 203 -2.04 -5.35 -0.36
CA LYS A 203 -3.26 -6.17 -0.58
C LYS A 203 -4.59 -5.43 -0.34
N GLN A 204 -4.58 -4.10 -0.26
CA GLN A 204 -5.79 -3.29 -0.24
C GLN A 204 -6.48 -3.26 -1.60
N ILE A 205 -7.79 -2.97 -1.54
CA ILE A 205 -8.64 -2.84 -2.71
C ILE A 205 -8.30 -1.54 -3.43
N ASN A 206 -8.03 -1.64 -4.73
CA ASN A 206 -7.79 -0.47 -5.55
C ASN A 206 -9.09 0.33 -5.79
N PRO A 207 -9.16 1.61 -5.41
CA PRO A 207 -10.37 2.42 -5.46
C PRO A 207 -10.82 2.79 -6.88
N PHE A 208 -9.90 2.92 -7.83
CA PHE A 208 -10.22 3.28 -9.21
C PHE A 208 -9.27 2.63 -10.23
N PRO A 209 -9.67 2.47 -11.50
CA PRO A 209 -8.84 1.82 -12.50
C PRO A 209 -7.56 2.63 -12.76
N LEU A 210 -6.40 1.96 -12.73
CA LEU A 210 -5.11 2.58 -13.02
C LEU A 210 -4.49 2.00 -14.28
N ILE A 211 -3.86 2.86 -15.09
CA ILE A 211 -3.16 2.45 -16.31
C ILE A 211 -1.70 2.88 -16.19
N GLN A 212 -0.83 1.91 -15.97
CA GLN A 212 0.61 2.13 -15.89
C GLN A 212 1.19 2.11 -17.32
N LEU A 213 1.91 3.17 -17.68
CA LEU A 213 2.60 3.27 -18.96
C LEU A 213 4.10 3.50 -18.73
N PRO A 214 4.99 2.74 -19.40
CA PRO A 214 6.41 3.04 -19.32
C PRO A 214 6.77 4.26 -20.15
N TYR A 215 7.78 5.02 -19.71
CA TYR A 215 8.16 6.30 -20.31
C TYR A 215 8.33 6.24 -21.84
N HIS A 216 9.00 5.22 -22.35
CA HIS A 216 9.22 5.03 -23.79
C HIS A 216 7.92 4.86 -24.61
N ARG A 217 6.81 4.53 -23.97
CA ARG A 217 5.48 4.45 -24.61
C ARG A 217 4.75 5.79 -24.64
N LEU A 218 5.10 6.72 -23.74
CA LEU A 218 4.49 8.05 -23.73
C LEU A 218 5.08 8.96 -24.82
N VAL A 219 6.34 8.72 -25.21
CA VAL A 219 7.03 9.53 -26.22
C VAL A 219 6.51 9.24 -27.64
N ASN A 220 5.98 8.05 -27.89
CA ASN A 220 5.54 7.63 -29.22
C ASN A 220 4.01 7.39 -29.26
N PRO A 221 3.24 8.26 -29.95
CA PRO A 221 1.79 8.14 -30.06
C PRO A 221 1.31 6.78 -30.59
N TRP A 222 2.07 6.15 -31.49
CA TRP A 222 1.71 4.85 -32.07
C TRP A 222 1.68 3.72 -31.03
N THR A 223 2.35 3.93 -29.89
CA THR A 223 2.38 2.94 -28.81
C THR A 223 1.26 3.12 -27.78
N LEU A 224 0.47 4.19 -27.89
CA LEU A 224 -0.71 4.45 -27.05
C LEU A 224 -1.86 3.47 -27.33
N GLY A 225 -1.79 2.68 -28.41
CA GLY A 225 -2.71 1.56 -28.64
C GLY A 225 -2.73 0.55 -27.47
N ALA A 226 -1.66 0.51 -26.67
CA ALA A 226 -1.65 -0.28 -25.44
C ALA A 226 -2.68 0.18 -24.40
N ILE A 227 -3.05 1.46 -24.37
CA ILE A 227 -4.08 1.98 -23.45
C ILE A 227 -5.41 1.28 -23.70
N LEU A 228 -5.79 1.10 -24.96
CA LEU A 228 -7.03 0.40 -25.32
C LEU A 228 -7.02 -1.05 -24.80
N HIS A 229 -5.87 -1.72 -24.89
CA HIS A 229 -5.68 -3.07 -24.36
C HIS A 229 -5.87 -3.10 -22.83
N GLU A 230 -5.17 -2.21 -22.11
CA GLU A 230 -5.23 -2.13 -20.65
C GLU A 230 -6.61 -1.73 -20.13
N VAL A 231 -7.28 -0.80 -20.81
CA VAL A 231 -8.64 -0.35 -20.49
C VAL A 231 -9.65 -1.46 -20.71
N SER A 232 -9.46 -2.29 -21.73
CA SER A 232 -10.35 -3.44 -21.99
C SER A 232 -10.36 -4.42 -20.81
N HIS A 233 -9.22 -4.67 -20.17
CA HIS A 233 -9.15 -5.48 -18.95
C HIS A 233 -9.90 -4.86 -17.77
N ASN A 234 -9.89 -3.53 -17.66
CA ASN A 234 -10.68 -2.81 -16.65
C ASN A 234 -12.18 -2.91 -16.95
N LEU A 235 -12.59 -2.67 -18.19
CA LEU A 235 -13.98 -2.77 -18.63
C LEU A 235 -14.55 -4.17 -18.42
N GLN A 236 -13.78 -5.22 -18.72
CA GLN A 236 -14.20 -6.59 -18.43
C GLN A 236 -14.48 -6.84 -16.94
N THR A 237 -13.77 -6.13 -16.06
CA THR A 237 -13.98 -6.20 -14.61
C THR A 237 -15.20 -5.38 -14.20
N ASP A 238 -15.32 -4.13 -14.65
CA ASP A 238 -16.42 -3.23 -14.28
C ASP A 238 -17.78 -3.66 -14.87
N LEU A 239 -17.76 -4.45 -15.95
CA LEU A 239 -18.95 -5.08 -16.54
C LEU A 239 -19.20 -6.51 -16.04
N ASN A 240 -18.41 -7.02 -15.09
CA ASN A 240 -18.47 -8.39 -14.56
C ASN A 240 -18.32 -9.50 -15.63
N LEU A 241 -17.78 -9.16 -16.80
CA LEU A 241 -17.60 -10.11 -17.91
C LEU A 241 -16.62 -11.23 -17.56
N ARG A 242 -15.70 -10.97 -16.63
CA ARG A 242 -14.71 -11.95 -16.18
C ARG A 242 -15.34 -13.17 -15.50
N GLN A 243 -16.49 -13.00 -14.85
CA GLN A 243 -17.26 -14.09 -14.26
C GLN A 243 -18.30 -14.60 -15.26
N THR A 244 -19.01 -13.68 -15.92
CA THR A 244 -20.12 -14.05 -16.80
C THR A 244 -19.70 -14.84 -18.04
N ILE A 245 -18.59 -14.45 -18.70
CA ILE A 245 -18.15 -15.12 -19.94
C ILE A 245 -17.71 -16.57 -19.67
N PRO A 246 -16.80 -16.87 -18.72
CA PRO A 246 -16.42 -18.25 -18.44
C PRO A 246 -17.61 -19.13 -18.02
N ASN A 247 -18.52 -18.60 -17.20
CA ASN A 247 -19.72 -19.34 -16.78
C ASN A 247 -20.63 -19.65 -17.96
N ALA A 248 -20.83 -18.70 -18.88
CA ALA A 248 -21.62 -18.91 -20.08
C ALA A 248 -20.98 -19.93 -21.03
N ILE A 249 -19.65 -19.88 -21.18
CA ILE A 249 -18.89 -20.86 -21.98
C ILE A 249 -19.04 -22.25 -21.36
N ALA A 250 -18.80 -22.40 -20.05
CA ALA A 250 -18.92 -23.67 -19.34
C ALA A 250 -20.33 -24.26 -19.46
N TYR A 251 -21.36 -23.43 -19.29
CA TYR A 251 -22.75 -23.85 -19.45
C TYR A 251 -23.06 -24.34 -20.87
N ARG A 252 -22.52 -23.69 -21.90
CA ARG A 252 -22.68 -24.13 -23.30
C ARG A 252 -21.96 -25.45 -23.56
N LEU A 253 -20.75 -25.63 -23.02
CA LEU A 253 -19.99 -26.86 -23.16
C LEU A 253 -20.66 -28.05 -22.47
N LEU A 254 -21.32 -27.84 -21.34
CA LEU A 254 -22.09 -28.88 -20.64
C LEU A 254 -23.40 -29.28 -21.34
N LYS A 255 -23.88 -28.45 -22.26
CA LYS A 255 -25.11 -28.70 -23.05
C LYS A 255 -24.86 -29.30 -24.43
N ALA A 256 -23.61 -29.36 -24.87
CA ALA A 256 -23.19 -29.94 -26.13
C ALA A 256 -22.86 -31.43 -25.96
#